data_AF-A0A414ZSY1-F1
#
_entry.id   AF-A0A414ZSY1-F1
#
_cell.length_a   1.000
_cell.length_b   1.000
_cell.length_c   1.000
_cell.angle_alpha   90.00
_cell.angle_beta   90.00
_cell.angle_gamma   90.00
#
_symmetry.space_group_name_H-M   'P 1'
#
loop_
_entity.id
_entity.type
_entity.pdbx_description
1 polymer ?
#
loop_
_entity_poly.entity_id
_entity_poly.type
_entity_poly.pdbx_seq_one_letter_code
_entity_poly.pdbx_strand_id
1 'polypeptide(L)'
;MASIRRPVISRVDEEPTSFAIQSAFDRNSLSRKEDIAIFLKMLLMVKPPYTFIVDSPWGTGKTFFVKQIEWILKSLNPAFGANCIELGSQFNEILKDDDICHFVPLYFNAWENDHFEDPILPLLASFSESIDESCVDTSLNIPLLISEIINCFLAIHNIDIDIKNLSNCFDEKDFLEDYRARTELRQKLNRLISSLIPRVARFAILFIDD
;
A
#
# COMPACT_ATOMS: atom_id res chain seq x y z
N MET A 1 -13.34 47.01 -19.76
CA MET A 1 -12.29 45.97 -19.63
C MET A 1 -12.72 45.02 -18.53
N ALA A 2 -13.19 43.82 -18.88
CA ALA A 2 -13.56 42.81 -17.90
C ALA A 2 -12.28 42.15 -17.34
N SER A 3 -12.01 42.34 -16.05
CA SER A 3 -10.93 41.69 -15.34
C SER A 3 -11.31 40.22 -15.12
N ILE A 4 -10.67 39.33 -15.87
CA ILE A 4 -10.75 37.88 -15.64
C ILE A 4 -9.94 37.60 -14.37
N ARG A 5 -10.61 37.45 -13.23
CA ARG A 5 -9.97 36.96 -12.01
C ARG A 5 -9.49 35.54 -12.27
N ARG A 6 -8.17 35.34 -12.33
CA ARG A 6 -7.57 34.00 -12.27
C ARG A 6 -7.97 33.36 -10.94
N PRO A 7 -8.44 32.10 -10.92
CA PRO A 7 -8.68 31.42 -9.67
C PRO A 7 -7.35 31.32 -8.91
N VAL A 8 -7.30 31.90 -7.72
CA VAL A 8 -6.19 31.74 -6.80
C VAL A 8 -6.27 30.30 -6.30
N ILE A 9 -5.36 29.46 -6.75
CA ILE A 9 -5.20 28.12 -6.19
C ILE A 9 -4.52 28.31 -4.83
N SER A 10 -5.30 28.33 -3.76
CA SER A 10 -4.77 28.28 -2.40
C SER A 10 -4.18 26.89 -2.17
N ARG A 11 -2.90 26.82 -1.79
CA ARG A 11 -2.35 25.59 -1.25
C ARG A 11 -3.11 25.27 0.03
N VAL A 12 -3.77 24.12 0.03
CA VAL A 12 -4.36 23.57 1.24
C VAL A 12 -3.38 22.51 1.71
N ASP A 13 -2.53 22.88 2.66
CA ASP A 13 -1.68 21.94 3.37
C ASP A 13 -2.58 21.23 4.40
N GLU A 14 -3.46 20.34 3.91
CA GLU A 14 -4.34 19.50 4.71
C GLU A 14 -3.67 18.13 4.87
N GLU A 15 -3.71 17.53 6.05
CA GLU A 15 -3.28 16.14 6.19
C GLU A 15 -4.34 15.20 5.59
N PRO A 16 -3.95 14.10 4.91
CA PRO A 16 -4.87 13.16 4.28
C PRO A 16 -5.53 12.24 5.33
N THR A 17 -6.29 12.82 6.25
CA THR A 17 -7.14 12.09 7.18
C THR A 17 -8.33 11.47 6.43
N SER A 18 -8.93 10.41 6.98
CA SER A 18 -10.12 9.77 6.37
C SER A 18 -11.25 10.77 6.07
N PHE A 19 -11.48 11.71 6.99
CA PHE A 19 -12.46 12.78 6.80
C PHE A 19 -12.06 13.77 5.70
N ALA A 20 -10.80 14.21 5.66
CA ALA A 20 -10.29 15.11 4.63
C ALA A 20 -10.36 14.47 3.24
N ILE A 21 -10.00 13.19 3.13
CA ILE A 21 -10.08 12.38 1.90
C ILE A 21 -11.52 12.33 1.38
N GLN A 22 -12.46 11.96 2.25
CA GLN A 22 -13.88 11.87 1.90
C GLN A 22 -14.45 13.24 1.51
N SER A 23 -14.20 14.27 2.32
CA SER A 23 -14.64 15.64 2.04
C SER A 23 -14.07 16.19 0.72
N ALA A 24 -12.79 15.93 0.44
CA ALA A 24 -12.15 16.32 -0.83
C ALA A 24 -12.73 15.56 -2.03
N PHE A 25 -13.06 14.29 -1.84
CA PHE A 25 -13.74 13.49 -2.84
C PHE A 25 -15.15 14.06 -3.10
N ASP A 26 -15.96 14.27 -2.08
CA ASP A 26 -17.35 14.76 -2.21
C ASP A 26 -17.45 16.12 -2.90
N ARG A 27 -16.57 17.06 -2.54
CA ARG A 27 -16.50 18.39 -3.16
C ARG A 27 -16.03 18.36 -4.62
N ASN A 28 -15.55 17.21 -5.11
CA ASN A 28 -14.84 17.05 -6.38
C ASN A 28 -13.77 18.14 -6.58
N SER A 29 -13.04 18.45 -5.51
CA SER A 29 -12.00 19.48 -5.55
C SER A 29 -10.98 19.12 -6.63
N LEU A 30 -10.71 20.06 -7.56
CA LEU A 30 -9.80 19.89 -8.69
C LEU A 30 -10.24 18.88 -9.78
N SER A 31 -11.53 18.50 -9.85
CA SER A 31 -12.05 17.56 -10.87
C SER A 31 -11.34 16.21 -10.89
N ARG A 32 -10.94 15.72 -9.72
CA ARG A 32 -10.16 14.47 -9.59
C ARG A 32 -11.00 13.21 -9.73
N LYS A 33 -12.32 13.28 -9.60
CA LYS A 33 -13.15 12.07 -9.70
C LYS A 33 -12.99 11.39 -11.05
N GLU A 34 -12.85 12.16 -12.12
CA GLU A 34 -12.56 11.66 -13.46
C GLU A 34 -11.21 10.95 -13.52
N ASP A 35 -10.15 11.55 -12.98
CA ASP A 35 -8.80 10.95 -12.94
C ASP A 35 -8.77 9.65 -12.12
N ILE A 36 -9.47 9.63 -10.98
CA ILE A 36 -9.59 8.44 -10.12
C ILE A 36 -10.34 7.34 -10.88
N ALA A 37 -11.45 7.66 -11.55
CA ALA A 37 -12.20 6.69 -12.34
C ALA A 37 -11.35 6.11 -13.47
N ILE A 38 -10.56 6.94 -14.16
CA ILE A 38 -9.61 6.48 -15.18
C ILE A 38 -8.56 5.54 -14.56
N PHE A 39 -7.98 5.91 -13.42
CA PHE A 39 -6.98 5.09 -12.74
C PHE A 39 -7.55 3.71 -12.34
N LEU A 40 -8.71 3.67 -11.70
CA LEU A 40 -9.38 2.42 -11.31
C LEU A 40 -9.71 1.56 -12.53
N LYS A 41 -10.15 2.16 -13.64
CA LYS A 41 -10.38 1.45 -14.90
C LYS A 41 -9.07 0.86 -15.45
N MET A 42 -7.96 1.58 -15.35
CA MET A 42 -6.64 1.04 -15.73
C MET A 42 -6.24 -0.16 -14.88
N LEU A 43 -6.55 -0.17 -13.57
CA LEU A 43 -6.31 -1.33 -12.70
C LEU A 43 -7.04 -2.59 -13.20
N LEU A 44 -8.29 -2.44 -13.65
CA LEU A 44 -9.09 -3.55 -14.16
C LEU A 44 -8.65 -4.04 -15.55
N MET A 45 -8.16 -3.13 -16.40
CA MET A 45 -7.83 -3.45 -17.78
C MET A 45 -6.45 -4.11 -17.97
N VAL A 46 -5.51 -3.88 -17.06
CA VAL A 46 -4.13 -4.37 -17.19
C VAL A 46 -3.98 -5.69 -16.43
N LYS A 47 -3.40 -6.72 -17.06
CA LYS A 47 -3.13 -8.00 -16.39
C LYS A 47 -1.89 -7.87 -15.49
N PRO A 48 -1.97 -8.21 -14.19
CA PRO A 48 -0.80 -8.24 -13.30
C PRO A 48 0.30 -9.22 -13.76
N PRO A 49 1.57 -9.00 -13.37
CA PRO A 49 2.09 -7.86 -12.60
C PRO A 49 2.30 -6.61 -13.46
N TYR A 50 2.08 -5.43 -12.87
CA TYR A 50 2.32 -4.13 -13.51
C TYR A 50 2.76 -3.08 -12.49
N THR A 51 3.36 -2.00 -12.98
CA THR A 51 3.77 -0.84 -12.18
C THR A 51 3.21 0.42 -12.82
N PHE A 52 2.55 1.26 -12.02
CA PHE A 52 2.13 2.60 -12.42
C PHE A 52 3.03 3.63 -11.74
N ILE A 53 3.39 4.68 -12.47
CA ILE A 53 4.14 5.82 -11.95
C ILE A 53 3.21 7.03 -12.04
N VAL A 54 2.89 7.64 -10.91
CA VAL A 54 2.05 8.84 -10.83
C VAL A 54 2.97 10.06 -10.75
N ASP A 55 3.29 10.64 -11.91
CA ASP A 55 4.11 11.84 -11.98
C ASP A 55 3.26 13.11 -12.01
N SER A 56 3.59 14.07 -11.14
CA SER A 56 3.07 15.44 -11.21
C SER A 56 3.91 16.39 -10.35
N PRO A 57 3.82 17.73 -10.54
CA PRO A 57 4.58 18.69 -9.74
C PRO A 57 4.37 18.58 -8.22
N TRP A 58 5.28 19.18 -7.45
CA TRP A 58 5.16 19.26 -5.99
C TRP A 58 3.98 20.14 -5.58
N GLY A 59 3.21 19.70 -4.57
CA GLY A 59 2.04 20.42 -4.07
C GLY A 59 0.77 20.29 -4.92
N THR A 60 0.74 19.38 -5.89
CA THR A 60 -0.49 19.03 -6.64
C THR A 60 -1.37 18.03 -5.90
N GLY A 61 -0.95 17.53 -4.73
CA GLY A 61 -1.70 16.56 -3.92
C GLY A 61 -1.64 15.12 -4.43
N LYS A 62 -0.48 14.64 -4.90
CA LYS A 62 -0.27 13.23 -5.29
C LYS A 62 -0.66 12.26 -4.17
N THR A 63 -0.17 12.49 -2.96
CA THR A 63 -0.52 11.72 -1.76
C THR A 63 -2.02 11.67 -1.55
N PHE A 64 -2.73 12.80 -1.67
CA PHE A 64 -4.19 12.84 -1.58
C PHE A 64 -4.88 11.98 -2.64
N PHE A 65 -4.39 12.01 -3.88
CA PHE A 65 -4.92 11.20 -4.97
C PHE A 65 -4.75 9.70 -4.69
N VAL A 66 -3.55 9.28 -4.28
CA VAL A 66 -3.25 7.89 -3.90
C VAL A 66 -4.12 7.44 -2.72
N LYS A 67 -4.23 8.29 -1.68
CA LYS A 67 -5.05 8.04 -0.49
C LYS A 67 -6.55 7.95 -0.81
N GLN A 68 -7.04 8.73 -1.77
CA GLN A 68 -8.42 8.62 -2.27
C GLN A 68 -8.67 7.27 -2.95
N ILE A 69 -7.75 6.81 -3.78
CA ILE A 69 -7.84 5.49 -4.41
C ILE A 69 -7.81 4.38 -3.35
N GLU A 70 -6.86 4.46 -2.41
CA GLU A 70 -6.77 3.54 -1.28
C GLU A 70 -8.10 3.46 -0.51
N TRP A 71 -8.68 4.61 -0.17
CA TRP A 71 -9.96 4.70 0.54
C TRP A 71 -11.12 4.07 -0.24
N ILE A 72 -11.21 4.33 -1.55
CA ILE A 72 -12.26 3.73 -2.41
C ILE A 72 -12.11 2.21 -2.45
N LEU A 73 -10.90 1.71 -2.70
CA LEU A 73 -10.64 0.27 -2.79
C LEU A 73 -10.93 -0.44 -1.46
N LYS A 74 -10.53 0.15 -0.32
CA LYS A 74 -10.88 -0.36 1.02
C LYS A 74 -12.39 -0.39 1.23
N SER A 75 -13.09 0.65 0.80
CA SER A 75 -14.55 0.76 1.00
C SER A 75 -15.34 -0.19 0.10
N LEU A 76 -14.83 -0.55 -1.08
CA LEU A 76 -15.46 -1.51 -1.99
C LEU A 76 -15.16 -2.97 -1.63
N ASN A 77 -14.04 -3.24 -0.94
CA ASN A 77 -13.61 -4.59 -0.63
C ASN A 77 -14.28 -5.10 0.67
N PRO A 78 -15.09 -6.17 0.62
CA PRO A 78 -15.81 -6.70 1.79
C PRO A 78 -14.91 -7.12 2.95
N ALA A 79 -13.63 -7.44 2.68
CA ALA A 79 -12.69 -7.83 3.72
C ALA A 79 -12.50 -6.74 4.78
N PHE A 80 -12.53 -5.46 4.39
CA PHE A 80 -12.36 -4.32 5.31
C PHE A 80 -13.68 -3.86 5.95
N GLY A 81 -14.73 -4.68 5.87
CA GLY A 81 -16.07 -4.37 6.37
C GLY A 81 -16.96 -3.69 5.33
N ALA A 82 -18.28 -3.84 5.51
CA ALA A 82 -19.27 -3.29 4.60
C ALA A 82 -19.41 -1.77 4.81
N ASN A 83 -18.67 -0.98 4.03
CA ASN A 83 -18.83 0.48 3.98
C ASN A 83 -19.54 0.87 2.69
N CYS A 84 -20.80 1.30 2.79
CA CYS A 84 -21.51 1.87 1.65
C CYS A 84 -20.96 3.27 1.33
N ILE A 85 -20.27 3.39 0.20
CA ILE A 85 -19.78 4.66 -0.35
C ILE A 85 -20.55 5.05 -1.62
N GLU A 86 -20.96 6.31 -1.71
CA GLU A 86 -21.63 6.86 -2.90
C GLU A 86 -20.60 7.54 -3.81
N LEU A 87 -20.12 6.83 -4.83
CA LEU A 87 -19.02 7.31 -5.68
C LEU A 87 -19.48 8.26 -6.81
N GLY A 88 -20.74 8.15 -7.23
CA GLY A 88 -21.30 8.89 -8.36
C GLY A 88 -21.27 8.13 -9.70
N SER A 89 -22.00 8.65 -10.68
CA SER A 89 -22.30 7.94 -11.94
C SER A 89 -21.11 7.57 -12.81
N GLN A 90 -20.00 8.31 -12.73
CA GLN A 90 -18.78 8.06 -13.48
C GLN A 90 -18.06 6.76 -13.07
N PHE A 91 -18.38 6.22 -11.89
CA PHE A 91 -17.86 4.94 -11.42
C PHE A 91 -18.79 3.76 -11.77
N ASN A 92 -19.97 3.99 -12.34
CA ASN A 92 -20.97 2.94 -12.61
C ASN A 92 -20.45 1.82 -13.53
N GLU A 93 -19.56 2.13 -14.48
CA GLU A 93 -18.94 1.09 -15.31
C GLU A 93 -17.98 0.21 -14.50
N ILE A 94 -17.21 0.84 -13.61
CA ILE A 94 -16.19 0.20 -12.78
C ILE A 94 -16.86 -0.69 -11.73
N LEU A 95 -17.96 -0.22 -11.13
CA LEU A 95 -18.74 -0.94 -10.13
C LEU A 95 -19.50 -2.15 -10.68
N LYS A 96 -19.60 -2.31 -12.00
CA LYS A 96 -20.15 -3.52 -12.64
C LYS A 96 -19.12 -4.64 -12.78
N ASP A 97 -17.84 -4.31 -12.62
CA ASP A 97 -16.76 -5.28 -12.70
C ASP A 97 -16.53 -5.89 -11.31
N ASP A 98 -16.84 -7.17 -11.16
CA ASP A 98 -16.71 -7.87 -9.88
C ASP A 98 -15.26 -7.89 -9.37
N ASP A 99 -14.27 -7.73 -10.24
CA ASP A 99 -12.86 -7.73 -9.84
C ASP A 99 -12.48 -6.48 -9.01
N ILE A 100 -13.24 -5.38 -9.09
CA ILE A 100 -12.91 -4.14 -8.35
C ILE A 100 -12.99 -4.31 -6.83
N CYS A 101 -13.91 -5.13 -6.34
CA CYS A 101 -14.08 -5.40 -4.90
C CYS A 101 -13.02 -6.38 -4.37
N HIS A 102 -12.15 -6.89 -5.25
CA HIS A 102 -11.13 -7.86 -4.94
C HIS A 102 -9.71 -7.27 -4.97
N PHE A 103 -9.57 -5.94 -4.94
CA PHE A 103 -8.28 -5.28 -4.71
C PHE A 103 -8.04 -5.04 -3.22
N VAL A 104 -6.86 -5.45 -2.72
CA VAL A 104 -6.35 -5.03 -1.40
C VAL A 104 -5.30 -3.94 -1.62
N PRO A 105 -5.58 -2.70 -1.20
CA PRO A 105 -4.60 -1.63 -1.24
C PRO A 105 -3.69 -1.67 -0.02
N LEU A 106 -2.39 -1.67 -0.28
CA LEU A 106 -1.32 -1.60 0.72
C LEU A 106 -0.58 -0.29 0.52
N TYR A 107 -0.48 0.53 1.56
CA TYR A 107 0.18 1.82 1.49
C TYR A 107 1.48 1.82 2.29
N PHE A 108 2.54 2.36 1.69
CA PHE A 108 3.84 2.53 2.32
C PHE A 108 4.38 3.94 2.05
N ASN A 109 4.74 4.67 3.11
CA ASN A 109 5.35 5.99 3.03
C ASN A 109 6.87 5.85 3.15
N ALA A 110 7.58 6.08 2.04
CA ALA A 110 9.03 5.93 1.97
C ALA A 110 9.76 7.01 2.78
N TRP A 111 9.26 8.26 2.79
CA TRP A 111 9.85 9.36 3.58
C TRP A 111 9.76 9.12 5.07
N GLU A 112 8.62 8.65 5.56
CA GLU A 112 8.43 8.40 7.00
C GLU A 112 9.33 7.28 7.51
N ASN A 113 9.70 6.36 6.63
CA ASN A 113 10.51 5.17 6.94
C ASN A 113 11.93 5.26 6.38
N ASP A 114 12.39 6.45 5.95
CA ASP A 114 13.70 6.65 5.29
C ASP A 114 14.90 6.40 6.24
N HIS A 115 14.64 6.47 7.55
CA HIS A 115 15.59 6.21 8.60
C HIS A 115 15.92 4.71 8.77
N PHE A 116 15.16 3.81 8.14
CA PHE A 116 15.49 2.39 8.09
C PHE A 116 16.41 2.08 6.91
N GLU A 117 17.53 1.43 7.17
CA GLU A 117 18.50 1.06 6.12
C GLU A 117 17.95 0.04 5.12
N ASP A 118 17.07 -0.87 5.56
CA ASP A 118 16.39 -1.82 4.68
C ASP A 118 14.85 -1.68 4.83
N PRO A 119 14.14 -1.39 3.72
CA PRO A 119 12.73 -1.05 3.73
C PRO A 119 11.80 -2.25 3.95
N ILE A 120 12.30 -3.50 3.92
CA ILE A 120 11.43 -4.69 4.02
C ILE A 120 10.73 -4.73 5.38
N LEU A 121 11.44 -4.44 6.47
CA LEU A 121 10.87 -4.47 7.82
C LEU A 121 9.77 -3.42 8.02
N PRO A 122 10.00 -2.11 7.76
CA PRO A 122 8.94 -1.11 7.89
C PRO A 122 7.79 -1.38 6.91
N LEU A 123 8.07 -1.90 5.71
CA LEU A 123 7.02 -2.27 4.75
C LEU A 123 6.12 -3.40 5.28
N LEU A 124 6.70 -4.45 5.87
CA LEU A 124 5.92 -5.53 6.47
C LEU A 124 5.13 -5.06 7.69
N ALA A 125 5.69 -4.15 8.48
CA ALA A 125 4.99 -3.52 9.60
C ALA A 125 3.79 -2.71 9.10
N SER A 126 3.97 -1.83 8.11
CA SER A 126 2.87 -1.07 7.50
C SER A 126 1.78 -1.97 6.90
N PHE A 127 2.16 -3.12 6.35
CA PHE A 127 1.19 -4.09 5.82
C PHE A 127 0.41 -4.78 6.94
N SER A 128 1.08 -5.12 8.04
CA SER A 128 0.43 -5.71 9.21
C SER A 128 -0.62 -4.78 9.81
N GLU A 129 -0.32 -3.47 9.87
CA GLU A 129 -1.26 -2.45 10.35
C GLU A 129 -2.41 -2.20 9.37
N SER A 130 -2.14 -2.33 8.07
CA SER A 130 -3.13 -2.11 7.01
C SER A 130 -4.17 -3.23 6.92
N ILE A 131 -3.84 -4.43 7.39
CA ILE A 131 -4.71 -5.62 7.37
C ILE A 131 -5.28 -5.81 8.78
N ASP A 132 -6.51 -5.36 9.01
CA ASP A 132 -7.17 -5.45 10.31
C ASP A 132 -7.36 -6.93 10.72
N GLU A 133 -7.18 -7.26 12.00
CA GLU A 133 -7.28 -8.63 12.54
C GLU A 133 -8.68 -9.23 12.31
N SER A 134 -9.69 -8.36 12.16
CA SER A 134 -11.08 -8.69 11.85
C SER A 134 -11.31 -9.19 10.41
N CYS A 135 -10.37 -8.95 9.49
CA CYS A 135 -10.47 -9.30 8.07
C CYS A 135 -10.11 -10.77 7.78
N VAL A 136 -9.60 -11.51 8.78
CA VAL A 136 -8.99 -12.83 8.59
C VAL A 136 -9.88 -13.93 9.18
N ASP A 137 -10.72 -14.54 8.34
CA ASP A 137 -11.46 -15.74 8.77
C ASP A 137 -10.55 -16.99 8.83
N THR A 138 -10.78 -17.77 9.87
CA THR A 138 -9.85 -18.71 10.53
C THR A 138 -9.25 -19.85 9.66
N SER A 139 -7.91 -19.95 9.66
CA SER A 139 -7.09 -21.21 9.57
C SER A 139 -5.56 -20.96 9.51
N LEU A 140 -5.10 -19.71 9.30
CA LEU A 140 -3.70 -19.30 9.42
C LEU A 140 -3.57 -18.10 10.36
N ASN A 141 -2.53 -18.10 11.19
CA ASN A 141 -2.23 -17.00 12.09
C ASN A 141 -1.27 -16.02 11.38
N ILE A 142 -1.84 -14.99 10.73
CA ILE A 142 -1.10 -13.95 10.01
C ILE A 142 -0.06 -13.24 10.91
N PRO A 143 -0.39 -12.87 12.17
CA PRO A 143 0.62 -12.37 13.11
C PRO A 143 1.84 -13.28 13.26
N LEU A 144 1.64 -14.60 13.37
CA LEU A 144 2.76 -15.55 13.41
C LEU A 144 3.60 -15.52 12.13
N LEU A 145 2.96 -15.47 10.96
CA LEU A 145 3.68 -15.49 9.69
C LEU A 145 4.47 -14.19 9.44
N ILE A 146 3.93 -13.05 9.87
CA ILE A 146 4.64 -11.76 9.90
C ILE A 146 5.84 -11.85 10.86
N SER A 147 5.64 -12.37 12.08
CA SER A 147 6.72 -12.52 13.07
C SER A 147 7.86 -13.43 12.57
N GLU A 148 7.53 -14.49 11.82
CA GLU A 148 8.52 -15.38 11.19
C GLU A 148 9.37 -14.66 10.14
N ILE A 149 8.76 -13.72 9.39
CA ILE A 149 9.47 -12.91 8.39
C ILE A 149 10.34 -11.86 9.07
N ILE A 150 9.81 -11.19 10.10
CA ILE A 150 10.57 -10.24 10.92
C ILE A 150 11.80 -10.94 11.51
N ASN A 151 11.65 -12.13 12.09
CA ASN A 151 12.77 -12.89 12.64
C ASN A 151 13.80 -13.28 11.56
N CYS A 152 13.36 -13.68 10.37
CA CYS A 152 14.28 -13.93 9.25
C CYS A 152 15.05 -12.68 8.84
N PHE A 153 14.36 -11.54 8.81
CA PHE A 153 14.95 -10.27 8.45
C PHE A 153 16.02 -9.84 9.46
N LEU A 154 15.71 -9.93 10.76
CA LEU A 154 16.65 -9.62 11.83
C LEU A 154 17.89 -10.54 11.79
N ALA A 155 17.70 -11.82 11.46
CA ALA A 155 18.80 -12.78 11.30
C ALA A 155 19.71 -12.47 10.10
N ILE A 156 19.18 -11.91 9.01
CA ILE A 156 19.98 -11.51 7.82
C ILE A 156 20.87 -10.30 8.14
N HIS A 157 20.31 -9.33 8.84
CA HIS A 157 20.99 -8.05 9.09
C HIS A 157 21.87 -8.06 10.32
N ASN A 158 22.07 -9.22 10.96
CA ASN A 158 22.77 -9.34 12.25
C ASN A 158 22.28 -8.30 13.29
N ILE A 159 21.00 -7.91 13.21
CA ILE A 159 20.36 -7.01 14.17
C ILE A 159 19.99 -7.87 15.36
N ASP A 160 20.98 -8.08 16.21
CA ASP A 160 20.91 -8.93 17.38
C ASP A 160 20.26 -8.16 18.54
N ILE A 161 18.99 -8.46 18.85
CA ILE A 161 18.42 -8.12 20.17
C ILE A 161 18.87 -9.21 21.15
N ASP A 162 20.19 -9.39 21.35
CA ASP A 162 20.89 -9.75 22.61
C ASP A 162 22.40 -10.08 22.40
N ILE A 163 23.26 -9.04 22.52
CA ILE A 163 24.56 -9.02 23.21
C ILE A 163 25.45 -10.31 23.14
N LYS A 164 26.28 -10.45 22.10
CA LYS A 164 27.79 -10.48 22.18
C LYS A 164 28.45 -11.04 20.93
N ASN A 165 29.55 -10.37 20.58
CA ASN A 165 30.63 -10.77 19.67
C ASN A 165 30.41 -10.48 18.19
N LEU A 166 30.61 -9.20 17.89
CA LEU A 166 30.91 -8.70 16.55
C LEU A 166 32.39 -8.96 16.24
N SER A 167 32.69 -9.94 15.40
CA SER A 167 34.01 -10.02 14.75
C SER A 167 33.88 -10.45 13.30
N ASN A 168 34.22 -9.50 12.43
CA ASN A 168 34.40 -9.57 10.98
C ASN A 168 34.92 -10.91 10.46
N CYS A 169 34.39 -11.39 9.33
CA CYS A 169 35.15 -11.97 8.21
C CYS A 169 34.26 -12.06 6.95
N PHE A 170 34.62 -11.37 5.86
CA PHE A 170 34.09 -11.73 4.53
C PHE A 170 34.67 -13.09 4.14
N ASP A 171 33.93 -14.16 4.45
CA ASP A 171 34.27 -15.54 4.08
C ASP A 171 33.22 -16.10 3.09
N GLU A 172 33.61 -17.04 2.23
CA GLU A 172 32.72 -17.62 1.20
C GLU A 172 31.51 -18.35 1.83
N LYS A 173 31.66 -18.76 3.11
CA LYS A 173 30.59 -19.29 3.95
C LYS A 173 29.59 -18.23 4.40
N ASP A 174 30.05 -17.04 4.78
CA ASP A 174 29.18 -15.92 5.16
C ASP A 174 28.31 -15.47 3.97
N PHE A 175 28.88 -15.46 2.75
CA PHE A 175 28.11 -15.16 1.54
C PHE A 175 27.00 -16.19 1.27
N LEU A 176 27.29 -17.48 1.42
CA LEU A 176 26.30 -18.54 1.22
C LEU A 176 25.22 -18.54 2.30
N GLU A 177 25.57 -18.20 3.54
CA GLU A 177 24.62 -18.04 4.64
C GLU A 177 23.72 -16.83 4.43
N ASP A 178 24.27 -15.66 4.09
CA ASP A 178 23.49 -14.46 3.75
C ASP A 178 22.57 -14.72 2.54
N TYR A 179 23.07 -15.35 1.48
CA TYR A 179 22.27 -15.73 0.31
C TYR A 179 21.12 -16.69 0.68
N ARG A 180 21.37 -17.70 1.51
CA ARG A 180 20.34 -18.63 2.00
C ARG A 180 19.30 -17.90 2.83
N ALA A 181 19.72 -17.04 3.75
CA ALA A 181 18.84 -16.28 4.61
C ALA A 181 17.94 -15.33 3.79
N ARG A 182 18.49 -14.59 2.81
CA ARG A 182 17.71 -13.78 1.86
C ARG A 182 16.75 -14.61 1.02
N THR A 183 17.15 -15.81 0.63
CA THR A 183 16.27 -16.74 -0.12
C THR A 183 15.12 -17.22 0.77
N GLU A 184 15.40 -17.53 2.04
CA GLU A 184 14.38 -17.91 3.03
C GLU A 184 13.41 -16.77 3.30
N LEU A 185 13.91 -15.54 3.49
CA LEU A 185 13.09 -14.34 3.61
C LEU A 185 12.17 -14.18 2.40
N ARG A 186 12.71 -14.31 1.19
CA ARG A 186 11.93 -14.24 -0.04
C ARG A 186 10.87 -15.33 -0.13
N GLN A 187 11.19 -16.56 0.30
CA GLN A 187 10.22 -17.66 0.33
C GLN A 187 9.10 -17.41 1.35
N LYS A 188 9.42 -16.93 2.55
CA LYS A 188 8.44 -16.60 3.59
C LYS A 188 7.58 -15.40 3.18
N LEU A 189 8.17 -14.38 2.58
CA LEU A 189 7.46 -13.22 2.05
C LEU A 189 6.53 -13.63 0.91
N ASN A 190 6.98 -14.48 -0.02
CA ASN A 190 6.11 -15.08 -1.03
C ASN A 190 4.99 -15.90 -0.41
N ARG A 191 5.28 -16.67 0.66
CA ARG A 191 4.27 -17.42 1.40
C ARG A 191 3.23 -16.50 2.03
N LEU A 192 3.65 -15.40 2.66
CA LEU A 192 2.78 -14.38 3.22
C LEU A 192 1.87 -13.81 2.15
N ILE A 193 2.44 -13.30 1.06
CA ILE A 193 1.70 -12.73 -0.07
C ILE A 193 0.73 -13.77 -0.65
N SER A 194 1.18 -14.99 -0.92
CA SER A 194 0.33 -16.06 -1.46
C SER A 194 -0.71 -16.61 -0.48
N SER A 195 -0.56 -16.36 0.83
CA SER A 195 -1.53 -16.75 1.86
C SER A 195 -2.55 -15.64 2.14
N LEU A 196 -2.13 -14.39 2.05
CA LEU A 196 -2.94 -13.19 2.27
C LEU A 196 -3.82 -12.87 1.07
N ILE A 197 -3.24 -12.90 -0.14
CA ILE A 197 -3.96 -12.50 -1.35
C ILE A 197 -5.20 -13.39 -1.53
N PRO A 198 -5.12 -14.72 -1.75
CA PRO A 198 -6.30 -15.51 -2.11
C PRO A 198 -7.44 -15.56 -1.09
N ARG A 199 -7.21 -15.10 0.16
CA ARG A 199 -8.18 -15.11 1.26
C ARG A 199 -8.80 -13.74 1.54
N VAL A 200 -8.17 -12.65 1.10
CA VAL A 200 -8.57 -11.27 1.35
C VAL A 200 -8.81 -10.48 0.04
N ALA A 201 -8.24 -10.94 -1.10
CA ALA A 201 -8.37 -10.30 -2.41
C ALA A 201 -7.84 -11.14 -3.60
N ARG A 202 -8.41 -10.94 -4.78
CA ARG A 202 -7.84 -11.51 -6.02
C ARG A 202 -6.57 -10.77 -6.48
N PHE A 203 -6.43 -9.50 -6.11
CA PHE A 203 -5.34 -8.62 -6.52
C PHE A 203 -4.81 -7.79 -5.35
N ALA A 204 -3.49 -7.68 -5.20
CA ALA A 204 -2.87 -6.72 -4.29
C ALA A 204 -2.31 -5.54 -5.09
N ILE A 205 -2.53 -4.32 -4.59
CA ILE A 205 -1.91 -3.11 -5.13
C ILE A 205 -1.07 -2.45 -4.04
N LEU A 206 0.22 -2.28 -4.34
CA LEU A 206 1.18 -1.61 -3.47
C LEU A 206 1.35 -0.16 -3.92
N PHE A 207 0.96 0.77 -3.04
CA PHE A 207 1.26 2.19 -3.16
C PHE A 207 2.52 2.50 -2.38
N ILE A 208 3.53 3.02 -3.08
CA ILE A 208 4.75 3.57 -2.50
C ILE A 208 4.66 5.08 -2.70
N ASP A 209 4.48 5.82 -1.61
CA ASP A 209 4.50 7.28 -1.62
C ASP A 209 5.88 7.76 -1.20
N ASP A 210 6.42 8.69 -1.97
CA ASP A 210 7.78 9.23 -1.90
C ASP A 210 7.72 10.77 -1.92
#